data_AF-S7TPC4-F1
#
_entry.id   AF-S7TPC4-F1
#
_cell.length_a   1.000
_cell.length_b   1.000
_cell.length_c   1.000
_cell.angle_alpha   90.00
_cell.angle_beta   90.00
_cell.angle_gamma   90.00
#
_symmetry.space_group_name_H-M   'P 1'
#
loop_
_entity.id
_entity.type
_entity.pdbx_description
1 polymer ?
#
loop_
_entity_poly.entity_id
_entity_poly.type
_entity_poly.pdbx_seq_one_letter_code
_entity_poly.pdbx_strand_id
1 'polypeptide(L)'
;MANDDEAFFKIHPNRSKEAFEALIEKWNGILISDDYGVYQKWAAGRQTCLAHLIRRAKGLRERRDPGIAKFGVWCTSELQRLCKMAKKPPAQGE
;
A
#
# COMPACT_ATOMS: atom_id res chain seq x y z
N MET A 1 -5.23 17.93 -3.69
CA MET A 1 -6.07 17.18 -4.64
C MET A 1 -5.16 16.77 -5.78
N ALA A 2 -5.23 15.54 -6.27
CA ALA A 2 -4.45 15.15 -7.44
C ALA A 2 -5.09 15.76 -8.70
N ASN A 3 -4.28 16.18 -9.66
CA ASN A 3 -4.72 16.64 -10.99
C ASN A 3 -4.48 15.52 -12.03
N ASP A 4 -4.85 15.78 -13.29
CA ASP A 4 -4.68 14.81 -14.39
C ASP A 4 -3.20 14.60 -14.78
N ASP A 5 -2.28 15.45 -14.31
CA ASP A 5 -0.83 15.26 -14.48
C ASP A 5 -0.26 14.26 -13.46
N GLU A 6 -0.90 14.12 -12.30
CA GLU A 6 -0.44 13.29 -11.17
C GLU A 6 -1.24 12.00 -11.01
N ALA A 7 -2.47 11.96 -11.51
CA ALA A 7 -3.38 10.83 -11.35
C ALA A 7 -3.97 10.39 -12.69
N PHE A 8 -3.90 9.08 -12.94
CA PHE A 8 -4.51 8.44 -14.09
C PHE A 8 -5.46 7.35 -13.60
N PHE A 9 -6.64 7.23 -14.20
CA PHE A 9 -7.58 6.15 -13.92
C PHE A 9 -8.19 5.60 -15.20
N LYS A 10 -8.50 4.30 -15.18
CA LYS A 10 -9.20 3.60 -16.26
C LYS A 10 -10.19 2.63 -15.64
N ILE A 11 -11.47 2.75 -16.01
CA ILE A 11 -12.50 1.81 -15.59
C ILE A 11 -12.53 0.68 -16.62
N HIS A 12 -12.31 -0.55 -16.16
CA HIS A 12 -12.35 -1.75 -17.01
C HIS A 12 -13.55 -2.62 -16.58
N PRO A 13 -14.31 -3.21 -17.52
CA PRO A 13 -15.49 -4.02 -17.20
C PRO A 13 -15.16 -5.28 -16.38
N ASN A 14 -13.91 -5.76 -16.49
CA ASN A 14 -13.42 -6.95 -15.80
C ASN A 14 -12.27 -6.60 -14.86
N ARG A 15 -12.25 -7.26 -13.69
CA ARG A 15 -11.10 -7.25 -12.78
C ARG A 15 -10.16 -8.41 -13.15
N SER A 16 -9.25 -8.18 -14.11
CA SER A 16 -8.37 -9.22 -14.65
C SER A 16 -6.91 -8.76 -14.79
N LYS A 17 -6.01 -9.67 -15.15
CA LYS A 17 -4.61 -9.34 -15.42
C LYS A 17 -4.48 -8.43 -16.64
N GLU A 18 -5.26 -8.71 -17.67
CA GLU A 18 -5.31 -7.97 -18.92
C GLU A 18 -5.79 -6.53 -18.67
N ALA A 19 -6.74 -6.34 -17.76
CA ALA A 19 -7.19 -5.01 -17.33
C ALA A 19 -6.05 -4.19 -16.72
N PHE A 20 -5.19 -4.81 -15.91
CA PHE A 20 -4.02 -4.16 -15.33
C PHE A 20 -2.94 -3.88 -16.37
N GLU A 21 -2.66 -4.85 -17.26
CA GLU A 21 -1.69 -4.65 -18.36
C GLU A 21 -2.11 -3.50 -19.29
N ALA A 22 -3.41 -3.36 -19.55
CA ALA A 22 -3.98 -2.25 -20.32
C ALA A 22 -4.03 -0.91 -19.56
N LEU A 23 -3.82 -0.90 -18.24
CA LEU A 23 -3.71 0.31 -17.41
C LEU A 23 -2.25 0.76 -17.30
N ILE A 24 -1.33 -0.19 -17.07
CA ILE A 24 0.09 0.09 -16.78
C ILE A 24 0.90 0.32 -18.06
N GLU A 25 0.46 -0.29 -19.16
CA GLU A 25 1.07 -0.19 -20.50
C GLU A 25 2.59 -0.40 -20.49
N LYS A 26 3.36 0.66 -20.79
CA LYS A 26 4.83 0.60 -20.91
C LYS A 26 5.56 1.02 -19.63
N TRP A 27 4.83 1.39 -18.57
CA TRP A 27 5.44 1.86 -17.34
C TRP A 27 6.19 0.72 -16.65
N ASN A 28 7.43 0.97 -16.21
CA ASN A 28 8.33 -0.06 -15.67
C ASN A 28 9.02 0.35 -14.35
N GLY A 29 8.40 1.24 -13.56
CA GLY A 29 8.95 1.69 -12.29
C GLY A 29 8.66 0.76 -11.11
N ILE A 30 9.06 1.18 -9.91
CA ILE A 30 8.74 0.47 -8.66
C ILE A 30 7.25 0.61 -8.38
N LEU A 31 6.55 -0.53 -8.37
CA LEU A 31 5.11 -0.55 -8.15
C LEU A 31 4.77 -0.54 -6.66
N ILE A 32 4.15 0.55 -6.20
CA ILE A 32 3.57 0.64 -4.85
C ILE A 32 2.08 0.27 -4.95
N SER A 33 1.71 -0.93 -4.55
CA SER A 33 0.35 -1.46 -4.74
C SER A 33 -0.24 -2.08 -3.48
N ASP A 34 -1.56 -2.30 -3.46
CA ASP A 34 -2.18 -3.18 -2.47
C ASP A 34 -1.78 -4.67 -2.69
N ASP A 35 -2.40 -5.59 -1.96
CA ASP A 35 -2.07 -7.02 -2.01
C ASP A 35 -2.80 -7.80 -3.11
N TYR A 36 -3.31 -7.14 -4.15
CA TYR A 36 -3.93 -7.87 -5.25
C TYR A 36 -2.91 -8.73 -6.00
N GLY A 37 -3.26 -10.00 -6.24
CA GLY A 37 -2.32 -11.02 -6.73
C GLY A 37 -1.68 -10.69 -8.08
N VAL A 38 -2.37 -9.91 -8.93
CA VAL A 38 -1.85 -9.46 -10.23
C VAL A 38 -0.58 -8.61 -10.08
N TYR A 39 -0.44 -7.87 -8.98
CA TYR A 39 0.72 -7.00 -8.74
C TYR A 39 1.94 -7.74 -8.19
N GLN A 40 1.75 -8.93 -7.60
CA GLN A 40 2.82 -9.65 -6.89
C GLN A 40 3.97 -10.09 -7.82
N LYS A 41 3.69 -10.30 -9.11
CA LYS A 41 4.67 -10.73 -10.12
C LYS A 41 5.31 -9.57 -10.89
N TRP A 42 5.23 -8.34 -10.38
CA TRP A 42 5.77 -7.17 -11.06
C TRP A 42 7.30 -7.22 -11.16
N ALA A 43 7.82 -7.16 -12.39
CA ALA A 43 9.24 -7.40 -12.67
C ALA A 43 10.17 -6.28 -12.17
N ALA A 44 9.71 -5.02 -12.16
CA ALA A 44 10.55 -3.87 -11.81
C ALA A 44 10.58 -3.55 -10.30
N GLY A 45 10.19 -4.51 -9.46
CA GLY A 45 10.17 -4.37 -8.01
C GLY A 45 8.84 -3.84 -7.48
N ARG A 46 8.34 -4.49 -6.43
CA ARG A 46 7.05 -4.17 -5.80
C ARG A 46 7.25 -3.82 -4.34
N GLN A 47 6.62 -2.74 -3.90
CA GLN A 47 6.46 -2.40 -2.49
C GLN A 47 4.97 -2.48 -2.11
N THR A 48 4.66 -3.09 -0.97
CA THR A 48 3.29 -3.02 -0.44
C THR A 48 2.95 -1.59 -0.04
N CYS A 49 1.79 -1.12 -0.48
CA CYS A 49 1.32 0.23 -0.22
C CYS A 49 1.09 0.44 1.28
N LEU A 50 1.95 1.26 1.88
CA LEU A 50 1.91 1.55 3.30
C LEU A 50 0.58 2.19 3.73
N ALA A 51 -0.02 3.03 2.90
CA ALA A 51 -1.33 3.62 3.17
C ALA A 51 -2.44 2.55 3.28
N HIS A 52 -2.38 1.50 2.46
CA HIS A 52 -3.31 0.36 2.56
C HIS A 52 -3.11 -0.43 3.86
N LEU A 53 -1.86 -0.68 4.24
CA LEU A 53 -1.53 -1.35 5.50
C LEU A 53 -1.99 -0.54 6.72
N ILE A 54 -1.74 0.78 6.75
CA ILE A 54 -2.17 1.67 7.84
C ILE A 54 -3.70 1.64 7.97
N ARG A 55 -4.44 1.69 6.86
CA ARG A 55 -5.90 1.62 6.85
C ARG A 55 -6.41 0.28 7.39
N ARG A 56 -5.78 -0.84 7.04
CA ARG A 56 -6.09 -2.16 7.61
C ARG A 56 -5.80 -2.21 9.11
N ALA A 57 -4.66 -1.70 9.56
CA ALA A 57 -4.30 -1.66 10.98
C ALA A 57 -5.29 -0.83 11.81
N LYS A 58 -5.76 0.31 11.28
CA LYS A 58 -6.85 1.08 11.90
C LYS A 58 -8.14 0.28 12.02
N GLY A 59 -8.50 -0.51 11.00
CA GLY A 59 -9.64 -1.42 11.08
C GLY A 59 -9.47 -2.53 12.11
N LEU A 60 -8.24 -3.02 12.33
CA LEU A 60 -7.95 -4.01 13.40
C LEU A 60 -8.14 -3.41 14.79
N ARG A 61 -7.75 -2.14 14.98
CA ARG A 61 -7.95 -1.41 16.24
C ARG A 61 -9.42 -1.30 16.65
N GLU A 62 -10.34 -1.32 15.70
CA GLU A 62 -11.78 -1.17 15.92
C GLU A 62 -12.49 -2.52 16.17
N ARG A 63 -11.75 -3.63 16.24
CA ARG A 63 -12.32 -4.97 16.48
C ARG A 63 -12.72 -5.12 17.96
N ARG A 64 -13.79 -5.88 18.19
CA ARG A 64 -14.30 -6.16 19.55
C ARG A 64 -13.35 -7.01 20.39
N ASP A 65 -12.59 -7.89 19.74
CA ASP A 65 -11.59 -8.71 20.41
C ASP A 65 -10.45 -7.81 20.94
N PRO A 66 -10.20 -7.79 22.25
CA PRO A 66 -9.19 -6.90 22.84
C PRO A 66 -7.77 -7.17 22.34
N GLY A 67 -7.44 -8.42 22.03
CA GLY A 67 -6.12 -8.81 21.51
C GLY A 67 -5.89 -8.25 20.12
N ILE A 68 -6.87 -8.41 19.22
CA ILE A 68 -6.84 -7.86 17.87
C ILE A 68 -6.83 -6.33 17.90
N ALA A 69 -7.62 -5.71 18.77
CA ALA A 69 -7.64 -4.25 18.91
C ALA A 69 -6.28 -3.71 19.34
N LYS A 70 -5.66 -4.32 20.37
CA LYS A 70 -4.32 -3.96 20.84
C LYS A 70 -3.27 -4.12 19.74
N PHE A 71 -3.33 -5.22 18.98
CA PHE A 71 -2.45 -5.43 17.83
C PHE A 71 -2.65 -4.34 16.76
N GLY A 72 -3.89 -3.97 16.45
CA GLY A 72 -4.19 -2.89 15.51
C GLY A 72 -3.62 -1.53 15.93
N VAL A 73 -3.66 -1.20 17.23
CA VAL A 73 -3.01 0.01 17.77
C VAL A 73 -1.50 -0.03 17.51
N TRP A 74 -0.84 -1.12 17.91
CA TRP A 74 0.61 -1.30 17.73
C TRP A 74 1.01 -1.23 16.25
N CYS A 75 0.36 -2.01 15.38
CA CYS A 75 0.64 -1.99 13.94
C CYS A 75 0.47 -0.61 13.32
N THR A 76 -0.57 0.13 13.72
CA THR A 76 -0.79 1.48 13.20
C THR A 76 0.38 2.39 13.55
N SER A 77 0.89 2.30 14.79
CA SER A 77 2.05 3.08 15.24
C SER A 77 3.31 2.75 14.44
N GLU A 78 3.65 1.47 14.29
CA GLU A 78 4.85 1.05 13.56
C GLU A 78 4.78 1.40 12.08
N LEU A 79 3.65 1.17 11.42
CA LEU A 79 3.48 1.53 10.02
C LEU A 79 3.56 3.05 9.79
N GLN A 80 3.05 3.86 10.73
CA GLN A 80 3.22 5.32 10.66
C GLN A 80 4.65 5.77 10.97
N ARG A 81 5.40 5.03 11.79
CA ARG A 81 6.83 5.28 12.04
C ARG A 81 7.63 5.19 10.75
N LEU A 82 7.36 4.19 9.91
CA LEU A 82 7.98 4.05 8.59
C LEU A 82 7.79 5.29 7.70
N CYS A 83 6.61 5.93 7.71
CA CYS A 83 6.39 7.18 6.97
C CYS A 83 7.28 8.33 7.47
N LYS A 84 7.61 8.36 8.77
CA LYS A 84 8.44 9.40 9.38
C LYS A 84 9.92 9.20 9.10
N MET A 85 10.35 7.94 8.88
CA MET A 85 11.74 7.60 8.58
C MET A 85 12.27 8.28 7.31
N ALA A 86 11.39 8.57 6.34
CA ALA A 86 11.76 9.34 5.15
C ALA A 86 12.28 10.75 5.47
N LYS A 87 11.86 11.34 6.60
CA LYS A 87 12.29 12.67 7.06
C LYS A 87 13.36 12.61 8.14
N LYS A 88 13.34 11.56 8.95
CA LYS A 88 14.29 11.31 10.04
C LYS A 88 14.65 9.83 10.03
N PRO A 89 15.72 9.44 9.30
CA PRO A 89 16.17 8.05 9.26
C PRO A 89 16.37 7.48 10.66
N PRO A 90 16.07 6.19 10.89
CA PRO A 90 16.26 5.57 12.19
C PRO A 90 17.74 5.54 12.57
N ALA A 91 18.02 5.57 13.87
CA ALA A 91 19.36 5.29 14.37
C ALA A 91 19.69 3.81 14.16
N GLN A 92 20.98 3.47 14.10
CA GLN A 92 21.41 2.08 13.94
C GLN A 92 20.93 1.26 15.17
N GLY A 93 20.03 0.30 14.95
CA GLY A 93 19.47 -0.57 16.01
C GLY A 93 18.01 -0.30 16.41
N GLU A 94 17.32 0.65 15.76
CA GLU A 94 15.86 0.90 15.88
C GLU A 94 14.97 0.18 14.85
#